data_AF-A0A374XXC8-F1
#
_entry.id   AF-A0A374XXC8-F1
#
_cell.length_a   1.000
_cell.length_b   1.000
_cell.length_c   1.000
_cell.angle_alpha   90.00
_cell.angle_beta   90.00
_cell.angle_gamma   90.00
#
_symmetry.space_group_name_H-M   'P 1'
#
loop_
_entity.id
_entity.type
_entity.pdbx_description
1 polymer ?
#
loop_
_entity_poly.entity_id
_entity_poly.type
_entity_poly.pdbx_seq_one_letter_code
_entity_poly.pdbx_strand_id
1 'polypeptide(L)'
;NDAELMEPTDKRMFVIAAALRNGYTVEKLHDLTKIDRWFLQKMKLIIDYNSLMETIDQNHLTSDTLLKAKQLGFSDKQIAAAVKSTELAIRKKREEFNIKPCVKQIDTVAAEWPATTNYLYLTYNAIQHDLEF
;
A
#
# COMPACT_ATOMS: atom_id res chain seq x y z
N ASN A 1 -13.36 -7.82 -19.26
CA ASN A 1 -14.64 -8.48 -19.59
C ASN A 1 -15.51 -8.37 -18.35
N ASP A 2 -16.68 -7.72 -18.41
CA ASP A 2 -17.50 -7.43 -17.21
C ASP A 2 -17.99 -8.72 -16.51
N ALA A 3 -18.07 -9.84 -17.25
CA ALA A 3 -18.39 -11.15 -16.71
C ALA A 3 -17.46 -11.59 -15.56
N GLU A 4 -16.14 -11.35 -15.69
CA GLU A 4 -15.15 -11.73 -14.68
C GLU A 4 -15.25 -10.88 -13.39
N LEU A 5 -15.91 -9.73 -13.45
CA LEU A 5 -16.18 -8.90 -12.27
C LEU A 5 -17.45 -9.36 -11.54
N MET A 6 -18.42 -9.95 -12.27
CA MET A 6 -19.65 -10.48 -11.71
C MET A 6 -19.44 -11.85 -11.06
N GLU A 7 -18.65 -12.72 -11.69
CA GLU A 7 -18.35 -14.07 -11.20
C GLU A 7 -17.22 -14.05 -10.16
N PRO A 8 -17.46 -14.49 -8.91
CA PRO A 8 -16.40 -14.57 -7.91
C PRO A 8 -15.38 -15.66 -8.28
N THR A 9 -14.16 -15.23 -8.63
CA THR A 9 -13.02 -16.11 -8.90
C THR A 9 -11.82 -15.74 -8.02
N ASP A 10 -10.85 -16.64 -7.92
CA ASP A 10 -9.55 -16.38 -7.28
C ASP A 10 -8.79 -15.21 -7.92
N LYS A 11 -9.03 -14.96 -9.21
CA LYS A 11 -8.42 -13.86 -9.98
C LYS A 11 -9.14 -12.52 -9.85
N ARG A 12 -10.33 -12.48 -9.23
CA ARG A 12 -11.21 -11.29 -9.20
C ARG A 12 -10.50 -10.03 -8.72
N MET A 13 -9.60 -10.14 -7.74
CA MET A 13 -8.83 -8.99 -7.22
C MET A 13 -7.93 -8.35 -8.29
N PHE A 14 -7.30 -9.16 -9.14
CA PHE A 14 -6.46 -8.65 -10.24
C PHE A 14 -7.31 -8.01 -11.33
N VAL A 15 -8.48 -8.57 -11.63
CA VAL A 15 -9.43 -8.00 -12.59
C VAL A 15 -9.96 -6.65 -12.10
N ILE A 16 -10.28 -6.52 -10.81
CA ILE A 16 -10.68 -5.24 -10.20
C ILE A 16 -9.56 -4.20 -10.32
N ALA A 17 -8.32 -4.58 -9.99
CA ALA A 17 -7.16 -3.69 -10.11
C ALA A 17 -6.96 -3.21 -11.56
N ALA A 18 -7.08 -4.11 -12.54
CA ALA A 18 -7.00 -3.77 -13.96
C ALA A 18 -8.17 -2.87 -14.40
N ALA A 19 -9.38 -3.13 -13.93
CA ALA A 19 -10.56 -2.33 -14.25
C ALA A 19 -10.43 -0.90 -13.70
N LEU A 20 -9.98 -0.74 -12.45
CA LEU A 20 -9.66 0.55 -11.85
C LEU A 20 -8.60 1.31 -12.66
N ARG A 21 -7.52 0.61 -13.06
CA ARG A 21 -6.47 1.19 -13.91
C ARG A 21 -6.98 1.61 -15.28
N ASN A 22 -7.98 0.91 -15.81
CA ASN A 22 -8.67 1.21 -17.07
C ASN A 22 -9.82 2.22 -16.91
N GLY A 23 -9.90 2.92 -15.78
CA GLY A 23 -10.82 4.04 -15.59
C GLY A 23 -12.24 3.65 -15.18
N TYR A 24 -12.48 2.43 -14.70
CA TYR A 24 -13.80 2.06 -14.16
C TYR A 24 -14.10 2.89 -12.90
N THR A 25 -15.34 3.36 -12.79
CA THR A 25 -15.79 4.07 -11.59
C THR A 25 -16.01 3.09 -10.43
N VAL A 26 -15.90 3.60 -9.20
CA VAL A 26 -16.17 2.82 -8.00
C VAL A 26 -17.63 2.35 -7.98
N GLU A 27 -18.55 3.17 -8.49
CA GLU A 27 -19.97 2.85 -8.62
C GLU A 27 -20.18 1.67 -9.57
N LYS A 28 -19.57 1.69 -10.77
CA LYS A 28 -19.67 0.58 -11.72
C LYS A 28 -19.13 -0.72 -11.11
N LEU A 29 -17.98 -0.65 -10.43
CA LEU A 29 -17.38 -1.83 -9.81
C LEU A 29 -18.22 -2.35 -8.64
N HIS A 30 -18.83 -1.47 -7.86
CA HIS A 30 -19.78 -1.87 -6.82
C HIS A 30 -20.98 -2.59 -7.42
N ASP A 31 -21.56 -2.07 -8.49
CA ASP A 31 -22.73 -2.66 -9.13
C ASP A 31 -22.44 -4.06 -9.68
N LEU A 32 -21.25 -4.26 -10.25
CA LEU A 32 -20.80 -5.56 -10.77
C LEU A 32 -20.38 -6.54 -9.67
N THR A 33 -19.68 -6.07 -8.63
CA THR A 33 -18.99 -6.96 -7.69
C THR A 33 -19.70 -7.14 -6.36
N LYS A 34 -20.58 -6.19 -6.00
CA LYS A 34 -21.20 -5.98 -4.69
C LYS A 34 -20.19 -5.73 -3.54
N ILE A 35 -18.92 -5.50 -3.86
CA ILE A 35 -17.92 -5.07 -2.87
C ILE A 35 -18.27 -3.64 -2.44
N ASP A 36 -18.25 -3.40 -1.13
CA ASP A 36 -18.57 -2.07 -0.61
C ASP A 36 -17.65 -0.98 -1.18
N ARG A 37 -18.24 0.19 -1.46
CA ARG A 37 -17.56 1.33 -2.07
C ARG A 37 -16.33 1.75 -1.26
N TRP A 38 -16.38 1.61 0.07
CA TRP A 38 -15.26 1.94 0.95
C TRP A 38 -14.00 1.14 0.59
N PHE A 39 -14.11 -0.18 0.37
CA PHE A 39 -12.97 -1.01 -0.02
C PHE A 39 -12.48 -0.68 -1.43
N LEU A 40 -13.41 -0.50 -2.38
CA LEU A 40 -13.08 -0.13 -3.75
C LEU A 40 -12.36 1.22 -3.82
N GLN A 41 -12.74 2.18 -2.97
CA GLN A 41 -12.05 3.46 -2.85
C GLN A 41 -10.61 3.30 -2.33
N LYS A 42 -10.36 2.38 -1.39
CA LYS A 42 -9.00 2.07 -0.93
C LYS A 42 -8.16 1.42 -2.02
N MET A 43 -8.74 0.49 -2.78
CA MET A 43 -8.08 -0.11 -3.94
C MET A 43 -7.76 0.96 -5.00
N LYS A 44 -8.72 1.83 -5.31
CA LYS A 44 -8.54 2.94 -6.25
C LYS A 44 -7.39 3.85 -5.82
N LEU A 45 -7.29 4.21 -4.54
CA LEU A 45 -6.18 5.01 -4.02
C LEU A 45 -4.82 4.35 -4.29
N ILE A 46 -4.70 3.03 -4.10
CA ILE A 46 -3.47 2.29 -4.39
C ILE A 46 -3.15 2.33 -5.88
N ILE A 47 -4.14 2.10 -6.75
CA ILE A 47 -3.95 2.12 -8.21
C ILE A 47 -3.56 3.52 -8.70
N ASP A 48 -4.27 4.55 -8.26
CA ASP A 48 -3.99 5.94 -8.62
C ASP A 48 -2.58 6.35 -8.17
N TYR A 49 -2.16 5.94 -6.98
CA TYR A 49 -0.82 6.22 -6.48
C TYR A 49 0.27 5.45 -7.24
N ASN A 50 0.00 4.21 -7.66
CA ASN A 50 0.89 3.47 -8.54
C ASN A 50 1.06 4.19 -9.89
N SER A 51 -0.04 4.65 -10.49
CA SER A 51 0.00 5.40 -11.75
C SER A 51 0.73 6.75 -11.61
N LEU A 52 0.59 7.44 -10.48
CA LEU A 52 1.40 8.62 -10.15
C LEU A 52 2.90 8.27 -10.11
N MET A 53 3.27 7.19 -9.41
CA MET A 53 4.69 6.80 -9.32
C MET A 53 5.27 6.43 -10.69
N GLU A 54 4.48 5.84 -11.59
CA GLU A 54 4.91 5.53 -12.96
C GLU A 54 5.27 6.77 -13.80
N THR A 55 4.84 7.98 -13.38
CA THR A 55 5.24 9.25 -14.01
C THR A 55 6.52 9.86 -13.42
N ILE A 56 7.12 9.23 -12.41
CA ILE A 56 8.28 9.74 -11.68
C ILE A 56 9.52 8.93 -12.07
N ASP A 57 10.58 9.62 -12.50
CA ASP A 57 11.89 9.00 -12.67
C ASP A 57 12.57 8.77 -11.30
N GLN A 58 13.35 7.70 -11.17
CA GLN A 58 14.03 7.35 -9.91
C GLN A 58 14.83 8.50 -9.28
N ASN A 59 15.42 9.40 -10.09
CA ASN A 59 16.20 10.54 -9.59
C ASN A 59 15.30 11.60 -8.93
N HIS A 60 14.05 11.70 -9.38
CA HIS A 60 13.05 12.64 -8.88
C HIS A 60 12.16 12.05 -7.77
N LEU A 61 12.36 10.79 -7.40
CA LEU A 61 11.63 10.17 -6.30
C LEU A 61 12.00 10.84 -4.97
N THR A 62 11.05 11.57 -4.39
CA THR A 62 11.22 12.32 -3.13
C THR A 62 11.01 11.42 -1.90
N SER A 63 11.52 11.87 -0.75
CA SER A 63 11.31 11.21 0.54
C SER A 63 9.82 11.06 0.87
N ASP A 64 9.03 12.11 0.70
CA ASP A 64 7.58 12.10 0.97
C ASP A 64 6.84 11.11 0.08
N THR A 65 7.18 11.07 -1.22
CA THR A 65 6.57 10.14 -2.17
C THR A 65 6.87 8.70 -1.76
N LEU A 66 8.13 8.44 -1.39
CA LEU A 66 8.59 7.12 -0.97
C LEU A 66 7.93 6.70 0.35
N LEU A 67 7.91 7.57 1.36
CA LEU A 67 7.25 7.33 2.65
C LEU A 67 5.77 7.02 2.46
N LYS A 68 5.07 7.83 1.64
CA LYS A 68 3.66 7.63 1.37
C LYS A 68 3.39 6.32 0.63
N ALA A 69 4.26 5.92 -0.31
CA ALA A 69 4.17 4.60 -0.93
C ALA A 69 4.28 3.48 0.11
N LYS A 70 5.24 3.58 1.04
CA LYS A 70 5.40 2.58 2.12
C LYS A 70 4.19 2.55 3.06
N GLN A 71 3.61 3.70 3.40
CA GLN A 71 2.40 3.80 4.22
C GLN A 71 1.16 3.19 3.55
N LEU A 72 1.09 3.24 2.21
CA LEU A 72 0.06 2.57 1.40
C LEU A 72 0.32 1.07 1.20
N GLY A 73 1.44 0.54 1.70
CA GLY A 73 1.76 -0.89 1.66
C GLY A 73 2.59 -1.34 0.46
N PHE A 74 3.15 -0.42 -0.33
CA PHE A 74 4.01 -0.80 -1.46
C PHE A 74 5.33 -1.43 -0.99
N SER A 75 5.69 -2.56 -1.59
CA SER A 75 7.03 -3.16 -1.47
C SER A 75 8.08 -2.34 -2.22
N ASP A 76 9.35 -2.47 -1.83
CA ASP A 76 10.47 -1.82 -2.53
C ASP A 76 10.54 -2.30 -3.99
N LYS A 77 10.18 -3.57 -4.25
CA LYS A 77 10.05 -4.15 -5.60
C LYS A 77 8.98 -3.48 -6.46
N GLN A 78 7.79 -3.22 -5.92
CA GLN A 78 6.71 -2.56 -6.67
C GLN A 78 7.07 -1.10 -6.98
N ILE A 79 7.66 -0.39 -6.02
CA ILE A 79 8.14 0.99 -6.23
C ILE A 79 9.21 0.99 -7.32
N ALA A 80 10.18 0.07 -7.26
CA ALA A 80 11.22 -0.07 -8.26
C ALA A 80 10.65 -0.30 -9.67
N ALA A 81 9.64 -1.16 -9.80
CA ALA A 81 8.97 -1.40 -11.07
C ALA A 81 8.28 -0.12 -11.61
N ALA A 82 7.61 0.65 -10.74
CA ALA A 82 6.93 1.88 -11.13
C ALA A 82 7.91 2.96 -11.63
N VAL A 83 9.01 3.20 -10.89
CA VAL A 83 9.98 4.27 -11.20
C VAL A 83 11.16 3.81 -12.07
N LYS A 84 11.06 2.63 -12.69
CA LYS A 84 12.07 2.02 -13.58
C LYS A 84 13.46 1.91 -12.93
N SER A 85 13.49 1.40 -11.70
CA SER A 85 14.71 1.17 -10.91
C SER A 85 14.84 -0.32 -10.51
N THR A 86 15.80 -0.61 -9.62
CA THR A 86 15.96 -1.93 -9.00
C THR A 86 15.51 -1.89 -7.55
N GLU A 87 15.04 -3.03 -7.03
CA GLU A 87 14.62 -3.16 -5.64
C GLU A 87 15.74 -2.74 -4.66
N LEU A 88 16.98 -3.13 -4.95
CA LEU A 88 18.15 -2.76 -4.14
C LEU A 88 18.40 -1.25 -4.13
N ALA A 89 18.24 -0.57 -5.26
CA ALA A 89 18.40 0.88 -5.34
C ALA A 89 17.32 1.62 -4.54
N ILE A 90 16.05 1.19 -4.64
CA ILE A 90 14.96 1.74 -3.84
C ILE A 90 15.18 1.49 -2.35
N ARG A 91 15.65 0.30 -1.97
CA ARG A 91 15.98 -0.02 -0.58
C ARG A 91 17.06 0.92 -0.03
N LYS A 92 18.16 1.12 -0.77
CA LYS A 92 19.24 2.03 -0.36
C LYS A 92 18.74 3.46 -0.21
N LYS A 93 18.00 3.97 -1.20
CA LYS A 93 17.41 5.31 -1.16
C LYS A 93 16.44 5.48 0.02
N ARG A 94 15.66 4.44 0.34
CA ARG A 94 14.77 4.41 1.51
C ARG A 94 15.55 4.49 2.82
N GLU A 95 16.68 3.78 2.92
CA GLU A 95 17.58 3.83 4.09
C GLU A 95 18.29 5.18 4.22
N GLU A 96 18.72 5.79 3.11
CA GLU A 96 19.31 7.15 3.06
C GLU A 96 18.33 8.23 3.55
N PHE A 97 17.04 8.10 3.22
CA PHE A 97 15.98 8.96 3.75
C PHE A 97 15.53 8.60 5.17
N ASN A 98 16.17 7.61 5.81
CA ASN A 98 15.81 7.10 7.12
C ASN A 98 14.34 6.61 7.22
N ILE A 99 13.77 6.10 6.13
CA ILE A 99 12.41 5.56 6.09
C ILE A 99 12.45 4.08 6.48
N LYS A 100 12.17 3.80 7.76
CA LYS A 100 12.12 2.44 8.32
C LYS A 100 10.75 2.21 8.98
N PRO A 101 10.22 0.98 8.97
CA PRO A 101 8.99 0.70 9.69
C PRO A 101 9.26 0.72 11.20
N CYS A 102 8.26 1.10 11.97
CA CYS A 102 8.26 0.97 13.42
C CYS A 102 7.70 -0.38 13.86
N VAL A 103 8.16 -0.84 15.03
CA VAL A 103 7.64 -2.03 15.71
C VAL A 103 6.52 -1.60 16.64
N LYS A 104 5.35 -2.20 16.49
CA LYS A 104 4.15 -1.90 17.27
C LYS A 104 3.61 -3.13 17.98
N GLN A 105 3.08 -2.93 19.18
CA GLN A 105 2.45 -3.97 19.99
C GLN A 105 0.96 -4.08 19.69
N ILE A 106 0.44 -5.30 19.83
CA ILE A 106 -0.99 -5.58 19.89
C ILE A 106 -1.35 -5.74 21.36
N ASP A 107 -2.00 -4.73 21.92
CA ASP A 107 -2.32 -4.61 23.35
C ASP A 107 -3.80 -4.87 23.68
N THR A 108 -4.65 -5.04 22.66
CA THR A 108 -6.13 -5.18 22.72
C THR A 108 -6.90 -3.94 23.18
N VAL A 109 -6.23 -2.88 23.62
CA VAL A 109 -6.82 -1.69 24.26
C VAL A 109 -6.40 -0.36 23.61
N ALA A 110 -5.74 -0.41 22.46
CA ALA A 110 -5.27 0.78 21.73
C ALA A 110 -4.42 1.71 22.61
N ALA A 111 -3.45 1.13 23.31
CA ALA A 111 -2.50 1.76 24.23
C ALA A 111 -3.10 2.41 25.49
N GLU A 112 -4.35 2.09 25.86
CA GLU A 112 -4.91 2.52 27.16
C GLU A 112 -4.06 2.01 28.34
N TRP A 113 -3.59 0.76 28.25
CA TRP A 113 -2.74 0.12 29.24
C TRP A 113 -1.48 -0.47 28.60
N PRO A 114 -0.32 -0.43 29.28
CA PRO A 114 0.90 -1.05 28.77
C PRO A 114 0.71 -2.56 28.55
N ALA A 115 1.11 -3.05 27.37
CA ALA A 115 1.10 -4.48 27.08
C ALA A 115 2.19 -5.22 27.85
N THR A 116 1.85 -6.38 28.40
CA THR A 116 2.81 -7.27 29.08
C THR A 116 3.39 -8.34 28.14
N THR A 117 2.93 -8.39 26.88
CA THR A 117 3.32 -9.40 25.89
C THR A 117 3.90 -8.77 24.63
N ASN A 118 4.83 -9.45 23.98
CA ASN A 118 5.44 -9.03 22.72
C ASN A 118 4.74 -9.65 21.50
N TYR A 119 3.44 -9.36 21.33
CA TYR A 119 2.75 -9.65 20.08
C TYR A 119 2.89 -8.44 19.15
N LEU A 120 3.69 -8.56 18.09
CA LEU A 120 4.23 -7.42 17.35
C LEU A 120 3.82 -7.41 15.87
N TYR A 121 3.77 -6.21 15.29
CA TYR A 121 3.72 -5.99 13.84
C TYR A 121 4.60 -4.81 13.42
N LEU A 122 4.86 -4.69 12.12
CA LEU A 122 5.62 -3.59 11.53
C LEU A 122 4.69 -2.64 10.77
N THR A 123 4.91 -1.33 10.91
CA THR A 123 4.13 -0.33 10.17
C THR A 123 4.97 0.90 9.83
N TYR A 124 4.71 1.49 8.67
CA TYR A 124 5.24 2.80 8.28
C TYR A 124 4.34 3.97 8.72
N ASN A 125 3.19 3.67 9.34
CA ASN A 125 2.24 4.66 9.86
C ASN A 125 2.48 4.93 11.36
N ALA A 126 3.73 5.19 11.73
CA ALA A 126 4.16 5.46 13.10
C ALA A 126 5.46 6.28 13.11
N ILE A 127 5.74 6.90 14.26
CA ILE A 127 6.93 7.75 14.47
C ILE A 127 7.95 7.16 15.45
N GLN A 128 7.56 6.12 16.22
CA GLN A 128 8.42 5.48 17.22
C GLN A 128 8.07 4.01 17.40
N HIS A 129 9.03 3.22 17.89
CA HIS A 129 8.82 1.84 18.31
C HIS A 129 8.13 1.78 19.67
N ASP A 130 7.38 0.71 19.95
CA ASP A 130 6.82 0.46 21.28
C ASP A 130 7.81 -0.29 22.21
N LEU A 131 8.98 -0.69 21.68
CA LEU A 131 10.05 -1.39 22.40
C LEU A 131 11.37 -0.59 22.32
N GLU A 132 12.20 -0.75 23.35
CA GLU A 132 13.59 -0.25 23.38
C GLU A 132 14.55 -1.31 22.81
N PHE A 133 15.59 -0.87 22.09
CA PHE A 133 16.60 -1.70 21.43
C PHE A 133 18.01 -1.23 21.74
#